data_AF-A0A3D5P8A9-F1
#
_entry.id   AF-A0A3D5P8A9-F1
#
_cell.length_a   1.000
_cell.length_b   1.000
_cell.length_c   1.000
_cell.angle_alpha   90.00
_cell.angle_beta   90.00
_cell.angle_gamma   90.00
#
_symmetry.space_group_name_H-M   'P 1'
#
loop_
_entity.id
_entity.type
_entity.pdbx_description
1 polymer ?
#
loop_
_entity_poly.entity_id
_entity_poly.type
_entity_poly.pdbx_seq_one_letter_code
_entity_poly.pdbx_strand_id
1 'polypeptide(L)'
;MVKKAEKSDVKKLTKELLVSRTNGCQQVSDAVLKTADNYGEGYKEFMNTAKTERETVAYAVAKAEEAGFVPFEVGKKYKAGDKVYVNNRGKSMILAVIGEEGCRNGVRIAASHIDSPRLDLKPHTLYEKDDLALFKTHYYGGIKKYQWTTVPLSMHGCVVLKNGKSVTVNIGEKEGDPQFCVTDLLVHLADDQMKKSLANGVAGENLNILIGSRPVRADEGENLVKLNVMKILHDMYGITEEDFLSADIEFVPAAKAVDIGFDRSMVGAYGNDDKVCAYPALTAVLDAKKPKQTIITV
;
A
#
# COMPACT_ATOMS: atom_id res chain seq x y z
N MET A 1 -26.06 49.32 21.59
CA MET A 1 -26.90 48.11 21.65
C MET A 1 -26.90 47.46 20.28
N VAL A 2 -26.36 46.25 20.14
CA VAL A 2 -26.41 45.51 18.87
C VAL A 2 -27.86 45.11 18.60
N LYS A 3 -28.44 45.57 17.49
CA LYS A 3 -29.79 45.16 17.08
C LYS A 3 -29.80 43.63 16.90
N LYS A 4 -30.81 42.97 17.48
CA LYS A 4 -31.01 41.53 17.35
C LYS A 4 -31.29 41.23 15.87
N ALA A 5 -30.41 40.48 15.22
CA ALA A 5 -30.57 40.11 13.82
C ALA A 5 -31.84 39.26 13.64
N GLU A 6 -32.55 39.44 12.52
CA GLU A 6 -33.72 38.63 12.20
C GLU A 6 -33.31 37.17 11.96
N LYS A 7 -34.23 36.23 12.22
CA LYS A 7 -33.94 34.79 12.11
C LYS A 7 -33.51 34.37 10.69
N SER A 8 -34.03 35.04 9.67
CA SER A 8 -33.62 34.91 8.26
C SER A 8 -32.17 35.35 8.04
N ASP A 9 -31.80 36.51 8.58
CA ASP A 9 -30.44 37.06 8.48
C ASP A 9 -29.43 36.18 9.21
N VAL A 10 -29.78 35.65 10.39
CA VAL A 10 -28.93 34.70 11.13
C VAL A 10 -28.68 33.42 10.34
N LYS A 11 -29.71 32.86 9.67
CA LYS A 11 -29.53 31.67 8.81
C LYS A 11 -28.65 31.96 7.61
N LYS A 12 -28.82 33.13 6.98
CA LYS A 12 -28.01 33.55 5.82
C LYS A 12 -26.55 33.75 6.23
N LEU A 13 -26.30 34.51 7.31
CA LEU A 13 -24.97 34.72 7.87
C LEU A 13 -24.32 33.41 8.31
N THR A 14 -25.07 32.48 8.91
CA THR A 14 -24.56 31.15 9.26
C THR A 14 -24.08 30.39 8.02
N LYS A 15 -24.84 30.43 6.93
CA LYS A 15 -24.46 29.76 5.67
C LYS A 15 -23.27 30.43 4.99
N GLU A 16 -23.14 31.76 5.10
CA GLU A 16 -22.06 32.53 4.48
C GLU A 16 -20.76 32.49 5.29
N LEU A 17 -20.85 32.45 6.62
CA LEU A 17 -19.70 32.67 7.51
C LEU A 17 -19.21 31.40 8.21
N LEU A 18 -20.04 30.36 8.35
CA LEU A 18 -19.68 29.13 9.05
C LEU A 18 -19.49 27.96 8.08
N VAL A 19 -18.52 27.10 8.38
CA VAL A 19 -18.33 25.85 7.66
C VAL A 19 -19.53 24.94 7.92
N SER A 20 -20.21 24.54 6.85
CA SER A 20 -21.29 23.55 6.93
C SER A 20 -20.73 22.20 7.39
N ARG A 21 -21.30 21.66 8.48
CA ARG A 21 -21.01 20.30 8.97
C ARG A 21 -22.09 19.29 8.53
N THR A 22 -22.90 19.65 7.54
CA THR A 22 -23.89 18.75 6.96
C THR A 22 -23.19 17.56 6.31
N ASN A 23 -23.78 16.36 6.38
CA ASN A 23 -23.22 15.17 5.77
C ASN A 23 -22.98 15.39 4.26
N GLY A 24 -21.82 14.95 3.73
CA GLY A 24 -21.43 15.16 2.34
C GLY A 24 -22.47 14.66 1.33
N CYS A 25 -23.14 13.54 1.61
CA CYS A 25 -24.17 12.99 0.73
C CYS A 25 -25.42 13.86 0.64
N GLN A 26 -25.67 14.73 1.63
CA GLN A 26 -26.77 15.69 1.58
C GLN A 26 -26.39 17.00 0.87
N GLN A 27 -25.10 17.20 0.57
CA GLN A 27 -24.60 18.41 -0.08
C GLN A 27 -24.52 18.29 -1.61
N VAL A 28 -24.66 17.08 -2.14
CA VAL A 28 -24.53 16.78 -3.57
C VAL A 28 -25.78 16.09 -4.08
N SER A 29 -25.96 16.03 -5.41
CA SER A 29 -27.07 15.29 -6.02
C SER A 29 -26.76 13.80 -6.10
N ASP A 30 -27.79 12.97 -6.24
CA ASP A 30 -27.66 11.52 -6.42
C ASP A 30 -26.79 11.14 -7.63
N ALA A 31 -26.77 11.98 -8.68
CA ALA A 31 -25.92 11.78 -9.84
C ALA A 31 -24.43 11.95 -9.52
N VAL A 32 -24.10 12.92 -8.66
CA VAL A 32 -22.72 13.13 -8.19
C VAL A 32 -22.31 12.02 -7.23
N LEU A 33 -23.22 11.56 -6.35
CA LEU A 33 -22.98 10.40 -5.49
C LEU A 33 -22.65 9.15 -6.31
N LYS A 34 -23.48 8.83 -7.32
CA LYS A 34 -23.22 7.70 -8.20
C LYS A 34 -21.87 7.79 -8.92
N THR A 35 -21.44 9.01 -9.26
CA THR A 35 -20.12 9.24 -9.85
C THR A 35 -18.99 8.98 -8.85
N ALA A 36 -19.18 9.40 -7.59
CA ALA A 36 -18.24 9.12 -6.51
C ALA A 36 -18.16 7.62 -6.18
N ASP A 37 -19.29 6.91 -6.16
CA ASP A 37 -19.33 5.46 -5.95
C ASP A 37 -18.57 4.73 -7.06
N ASN A 38 -18.80 5.09 -8.32
CA ASN A 38 -18.05 4.54 -9.45
C ASN A 38 -16.55 4.85 -9.38
N TYR A 39 -16.17 6.03 -8.88
CA TYR A 39 -14.76 6.37 -8.66
C TYR A 39 -14.13 5.46 -7.59
N GLY A 40 -14.92 5.05 -6.59
CA GLY A 40 -14.54 4.07 -5.56
C GLY A 40 -14.20 2.69 -6.13
N GLU A 41 -14.82 2.26 -7.24
CA GLU A 41 -14.47 1.00 -7.91
C GLU A 41 -13.03 1.03 -8.47
N GLY A 42 -12.65 2.13 -9.12
CA GLY A 42 -11.27 2.32 -9.60
C GLY A 42 -10.27 2.38 -8.45
N TYR A 43 -10.65 2.98 -7.32
CA TYR A 43 -9.82 2.96 -6.11
C TYR A 43 -9.63 1.53 -5.57
N LYS A 44 -10.69 0.72 -5.51
CA LYS A 44 -10.56 -0.70 -5.10
C LYS A 44 -9.65 -1.49 -6.04
N GLU A 45 -9.73 -1.26 -7.35
CA GLU A 45 -8.84 -1.89 -8.33
C GLU A 45 -7.37 -1.51 -8.09
N PHE A 46 -7.10 -0.22 -7.88
CA PHE A 46 -5.77 0.27 -7.51
C PHE A 46 -5.26 -0.39 -6.22
N MET A 47 -6.07 -0.42 -5.16
CA MET A 47 -5.69 -1.03 -3.87
C MET A 47 -5.43 -2.54 -3.97
N ASN A 48 -6.11 -3.23 -4.88
CA ASN A 48 -5.90 -4.66 -5.14
C ASN A 48 -4.66 -4.94 -6.00
N THR A 49 -4.19 -3.95 -6.77
CA THR A 49 -3.03 -4.07 -7.66
C THR A 49 -1.74 -3.60 -6.99
N ALA A 50 -1.81 -2.59 -6.11
CA ALA A 50 -0.67 -1.88 -5.57
C ALA A 50 -0.61 -1.92 -4.03
N LYS A 51 -0.15 -3.03 -3.47
CA LYS A 51 -0.08 -3.22 -2.00
C LYS A 51 1.22 -2.71 -1.39
N THR A 52 2.30 -2.66 -2.16
CA THR A 52 3.60 -2.10 -1.74
C THR A 52 3.88 -0.74 -2.40
N GLU A 53 4.81 0.04 -1.87
CA GLU A 53 5.18 1.33 -2.50
C GLU A 53 5.74 1.12 -3.91
N ARG A 54 6.45 0.01 -4.14
CA ARG A 54 7.01 -0.32 -5.46
C ARG A 54 5.93 -0.57 -6.49
N GLU A 55 4.90 -1.31 -6.11
CA GLU A 55 3.75 -1.57 -6.97
C GLU A 55 2.93 -0.30 -7.19
N THR A 56 2.80 0.57 -6.18
CA THR A 56 2.16 1.88 -6.33
C THR A 56 2.90 2.76 -7.34
N VAL A 57 4.24 2.83 -7.28
CA VAL A 57 5.03 3.56 -8.28
C VAL A 57 4.90 2.93 -9.66
N ALA A 58 4.96 1.60 -9.77
CA ALA A 58 4.80 0.92 -11.06
C ALA A 58 3.43 1.21 -11.69
N TYR A 59 2.36 1.17 -10.89
CA TYR A 59 1.01 1.55 -11.31
C TYR A 59 0.96 3.01 -11.76
N ALA A 60 1.51 3.93 -10.97
CA ALA A 60 1.49 5.36 -11.26
C ALA A 60 2.28 5.71 -12.54
N VAL A 61 3.43 5.07 -12.77
CA VAL A 61 4.20 5.23 -14.02
C VAL A 61 3.38 4.78 -15.23
N ALA A 62 2.77 3.59 -15.16
CA ALA A 62 1.94 3.09 -16.26
C ALA A 62 0.79 4.06 -16.59
N LYS A 63 0.08 4.55 -15.57
CA LYS A 63 -1.01 5.53 -15.73
C LYS A 63 -0.52 6.90 -16.21
N ALA A 64 0.66 7.34 -15.79
CA ALA A 64 1.25 8.58 -16.25
C ALA A 64 1.61 8.50 -17.74
N GLU A 65 2.23 7.41 -18.18
CA GLU A 65 2.61 7.20 -19.58
C GLU A 65 1.37 7.08 -20.48
N GLU A 66 0.32 6.37 -20.04
CA GLU A 66 -0.99 6.34 -20.71
C GLU A 66 -1.59 7.76 -20.86
N ALA A 67 -1.40 8.64 -19.88
CA ALA A 67 -1.89 10.02 -19.89
C ALA A 67 -0.94 11.02 -20.59
N GLY A 68 0.11 10.53 -21.25
CA GLY A 68 1.06 11.32 -22.04
C GLY A 68 2.18 11.99 -21.24
N PHE A 69 2.43 11.54 -20.01
CA PHE A 69 3.61 11.97 -19.26
C PHE A 69 4.87 11.31 -19.82
N VAL A 70 5.99 12.03 -19.76
CA VAL A 70 7.31 11.52 -20.13
C VAL A 70 8.32 11.71 -19.00
N PRO A 71 9.41 10.93 -18.95
CA PRO A 71 10.48 11.17 -17.99
C PRO A 71 10.99 12.62 -18.04
N PHE A 72 11.20 13.21 -16.87
CA PHE A 72 11.83 14.52 -16.74
C PHE A 72 13.31 14.44 -17.14
N GLU A 73 13.75 15.40 -17.94
CA GLU A 73 15.11 15.53 -18.44
C GLU A 73 15.73 16.82 -17.91
N VAL A 74 16.84 16.69 -17.17
CA VAL A 74 17.57 17.84 -16.63
C VAL A 74 18.09 18.71 -17.79
N GLY A 75 17.81 20.01 -17.75
CA GLY A 75 18.25 20.97 -18.76
C GLY A 75 17.31 21.12 -19.97
N LYS A 76 16.31 20.25 -20.12
CA LYS A 76 15.26 20.42 -21.13
C LYS A 76 14.35 21.58 -20.78
N LYS A 77 13.98 22.38 -21.79
CA LYS A 77 13.01 23.46 -21.64
C LYS A 77 11.61 22.91 -21.91
N TYR A 78 10.73 23.05 -20.94
CA TYR A 78 9.34 22.65 -21.04
C TYR A 78 8.41 23.84 -21.26
N LYS A 79 7.30 23.60 -21.94
CA LYS A 79 6.24 24.56 -22.25
C LYS A 79 5.00 24.25 -21.41
N ALA A 80 4.13 25.25 -21.28
CA ALA A 80 2.87 25.09 -20.58
C ALA A 80 2.03 23.95 -21.18
N GLY A 81 1.56 23.03 -20.34
CA GLY A 81 0.85 21.82 -20.70
C GLY A 81 1.75 20.58 -20.84
N ASP A 82 3.07 20.72 -20.83
CA ASP A 82 3.97 19.56 -20.84
C ASP A 82 3.79 18.76 -19.54
N LYS A 83 3.75 17.43 -19.68
CA LYS A 83 3.53 16.47 -18.61
C LYS A 83 4.80 15.66 -18.38
N VAL A 84 5.36 15.72 -17.18
CA VAL A 84 6.64 15.07 -16.85
C VAL A 84 6.59 14.31 -15.53
N TYR A 85 7.41 13.27 -15.40
CA TYR A 85 7.56 12.56 -14.14
C TYR A 85 9.02 12.23 -13.80
N VAL A 86 9.30 12.06 -12.51
CA VAL A 86 10.54 11.49 -11.97
C VAL A 86 10.18 10.23 -11.21
N ASN A 87 10.77 9.10 -11.60
CA ASN A 87 10.74 7.86 -10.82
C ASN A 87 12.03 7.75 -10.01
N ASN A 88 11.93 7.83 -8.68
CA ASN A 88 13.06 7.67 -7.79
C ASN A 88 13.15 6.22 -7.31
N ARG A 89 13.96 5.44 -8.02
CA ARG A 89 14.33 4.04 -7.68
C ARG A 89 13.14 3.09 -7.50
N GLY A 90 12.01 3.40 -8.14
CA GLY A 90 10.79 2.62 -8.06
C GLY A 90 10.12 2.65 -6.69
N LYS A 91 10.44 3.60 -5.80
CA LYS A 91 9.84 3.70 -4.45
C LYS A 91 9.17 5.05 -4.15
N SER A 92 9.46 6.08 -4.95
CA SER A 92 8.70 7.33 -4.92
C SER A 92 8.61 7.92 -6.33
N MET A 93 7.59 8.74 -6.55
CA MET A 93 7.34 9.37 -7.83
C MET A 93 7.07 10.86 -7.64
N ILE A 94 7.41 11.67 -8.64
CA ILE A 94 6.97 13.06 -8.72
C ILE A 94 6.36 13.23 -10.10
N LEU A 95 5.15 13.75 -10.20
CA LEU A 95 4.48 14.11 -11.45
C LEU A 95 4.33 15.62 -11.51
N ALA A 96 4.50 16.21 -12.67
CA ALA A 96 4.25 17.63 -12.88
C ALA A 96 3.57 17.92 -14.21
N VAL A 97 2.66 18.88 -14.19
CA VAL A 97 2.09 19.49 -15.40
C VAL A 97 2.50 20.97 -15.41
N ILE A 98 3.30 21.34 -16.41
CA ILE A 98 3.90 22.66 -16.49
C ILE A 98 2.83 23.72 -16.73
N GLY A 99 2.80 24.75 -15.88
CA GLY A 99 1.81 25.82 -15.97
C GLY A 99 2.21 26.92 -16.95
N GLU A 100 1.24 27.76 -17.29
CA GLU A 100 1.45 28.95 -18.14
C GLU A 100 2.45 29.95 -17.54
N GLU A 101 2.49 30.06 -16.21
CA GLU A 101 3.42 30.93 -15.49
C GLU A 101 4.74 30.21 -15.09
N GLY A 102 4.92 28.96 -15.52
CA GLY A 102 6.03 28.10 -15.10
C GLY A 102 6.06 27.92 -13.58
N CYS A 103 7.25 28.06 -12.98
CA CYS A 103 7.46 27.93 -11.52
C CYS A 103 7.84 29.26 -10.84
N ARG A 104 7.90 30.37 -11.58
CA ARG A 104 8.39 31.66 -11.06
C ARG A 104 7.49 32.23 -9.95
N ASN A 105 6.20 31.99 -10.05
CA ASN A 105 5.18 32.46 -9.09
C ASN A 105 4.79 31.36 -8.09
N GLY A 106 5.69 30.42 -7.83
CA GLY A 106 5.42 29.22 -7.04
C GLY A 106 4.70 28.12 -7.83
N VAL A 107 4.43 27.02 -7.14
CA VAL A 107 3.80 25.81 -7.67
C VAL A 107 2.70 25.34 -6.72
N ARG A 108 1.79 24.49 -7.20
CA ARG A 108 0.78 23.83 -6.37
C ARG A 108 1.20 22.38 -6.14
N ILE A 109 1.41 22.00 -4.88
CA ILE A 109 1.87 20.66 -4.52
C ILE A 109 0.78 19.92 -3.78
N ALA A 110 0.43 18.74 -4.27
CA ALA A 110 -0.28 17.71 -3.51
C ALA A 110 0.73 16.60 -3.20
N ALA A 111 0.94 16.29 -1.92
CA ALA A 111 1.91 15.29 -1.50
C ALA A 111 1.23 14.26 -0.60
N SER A 112 1.55 13.00 -0.83
CA SER A 112 1.08 11.85 -0.06
C SER A 112 2.23 10.85 0.11
N HIS A 113 2.11 9.94 1.07
CA HIS A 113 3.00 8.79 1.12
C HIS A 113 2.31 7.53 0.61
N ILE A 114 3.10 6.58 0.12
CA ILE A 114 2.62 5.37 -0.58
C ILE A 114 3.13 4.07 0.04
N ASP A 115 3.99 4.17 1.05
CA ASP A 115 4.32 3.07 1.94
C ASP A 115 3.20 2.88 2.98
N SER A 116 3.04 1.64 3.43
CA SER A 116 2.08 1.28 4.48
C SER A 116 2.76 0.35 5.50
N PRO A 117 2.34 0.35 6.78
CA PRO A 117 2.88 -0.56 7.78
C PRO A 117 2.73 -2.03 7.38
N ARG A 118 3.79 -2.84 7.53
CA ARG A 118 3.95 -4.19 6.97
C ARG A 118 4.93 -5.06 7.76
N LEU A 119 5.12 -6.31 7.32
CA LEU A 119 6.16 -7.20 7.84
C LEU A 119 7.23 -7.44 6.77
N ASP A 120 8.46 -7.00 7.04
CA ASP A 120 9.59 -7.17 6.12
C ASP A 120 10.41 -8.39 6.51
N LEU A 121 11.03 -9.07 5.54
CA LEU A 121 11.96 -10.14 5.88
C LEU A 121 13.27 -9.59 6.45
N LYS A 122 13.77 -10.22 7.51
CA LYS A 122 15.16 -10.00 7.96
C LYS A 122 16.14 -10.55 6.90
N PRO A 123 17.39 -10.06 6.80
CA PRO A 123 18.35 -10.58 5.82
C PRO A 123 18.60 -12.10 5.95
N HIS A 124 18.68 -12.61 7.19
CA HIS A 124 18.72 -14.04 7.48
C HIS A 124 17.36 -14.51 7.99
N THR A 125 16.43 -14.73 7.04
CA THR A 125 15.02 -14.95 7.34
C THR A 125 14.61 -16.41 7.45
N LEU A 126 15.08 -17.29 6.56
CA LEU A 126 14.58 -18.66 6.42
C LEU A 126 15.16 -19.61 7.47
N TYR A 127 14.31 -20.19 8.30
CA TYR A 127 14.72 -21.20 9.28
C TYR A 127 13.68 -22.30 9.46
N GLU A 128 14.11 -23.41 10.05
CA GLU A 128 13.23 -24.51 10.45
C GLU A 128 13.15 -24.58 11.98
N LYS A 129 11.96 -24.87 12.50
CA LYS A 129 11.74 -25.17 13.91
C LYS A 129 10.51 -26.05 14.05
N ASP A 130 10.61 -27.10 14.84
CA ASP A 130 9.50 -28.02 15.15
C ASP A 130 8.80 -28.56 13.87
N ASP A 131 9.60 -28.96 12.88
CA ASP A 131 9.15 -29.43 11.54
C ASP A 131 8.35 -28.39 10.72
N LEU A 132 8.52 -27.10 11.04
CA LEU A 132 7.92 -25.99 10.31
C LEU A 132 9.01 -25.08 9.73
N ALA A 133 8.87 -24.73 8.46
CA ALA A 133 9.65 -23.66 7.84
C ALA A 133 8.98 -22.32 8.14
N LEU A 134 9.80 -21.37 8.57
CA LEU A 134 9.39 -20.05 9.01
C LEU A 134 10.27 -18.97 8.38
N PHE A 135 9.68 -17.81 8.12
CA PHE A 135 10.42 -16.59 7.82
C PHE A 135 10.47 -15.67 9.04
N LYS A 136 11.68 -15.25 9.43
CA LYS A 136 11.86 -14.15 10.39
C LYS A 136 11.54 -12.83 9.74
N THR A 137 10.76 -12.03 10.46
CA THR A 137 10.36 -10.71 10.00
C THR A 137 10.87 -9.60 10.93
N HIS A 138 10.81 -8.39 10.43
CA HIS A 138 10.85 -7.16 11.20
C HIS A 138 9.69 -6.28 10.72
N TYR A 139 8.89 -5.77 11.64
CA TYR A 139 7.78 -4.91 11.24
C TYR A 139 8.29 -3.54 10.77
N TYR A 140 7.66 -3.00 9.73
CA TYR A 140 7.87 -1.66 9.24
C TYR A 140 6.72 -0.75 9.69
N GLY A 141 7.04 0.44 10.20
CA GLY A 141 6.07 1.39 10.73
C GLY A 141 5.48 1.00 12.10
N GLY A 142 4.42 1.71 12.50
CA GLY A 142 3.75 1.52 13.79
C GLY A 142 2.60 0.53 13.74
N ILE A 143 2.88 -0.78 13.65
CA ILE A 143 1.82 -1.80 13.61
C ILE A 143 1.23 -2.12 14.99
N LYS A 144 -0.07 -2.41 15.02
CA LYS A 144 -0.72 -3.13 16.12
C LYS A 144 -0.47 -4.63 15.95
N LYS A 145 0.63 -5.13 16.51
CA LYS A 145 1.15 -6.49 16.30
C LYS A 145 0.09 -7.59 16.41
N TYR A 146 -0.83 -7.49 17.36
CA TYR A 146 -1.90 -8.47 17.57
C TYR A 146 -2.94 -8.53 16.44
N GLN A 147 -2.99 -7.55 15.53
CA GLN A 147 -3.87 -7.57 14.35
C GLN A 147 -3.21 -8.25 13.13
N TRP A 148 -1.94 -8.64 13.25
CA TRP A 148 -1.17 -9.31 12.19
C TRP A 148 -1.05 -10.82 12.40
N THR A 149 -1.50 -11.32 13.55
CA THR A 149 -1.61 -12.76 13.80
C THR A 149 -2.92 -13.31 13.24
N THR A 150 -2.92 -14.57 12.82
CA THR A 150 -4.09 -15.31 12.32
C THR A 150 -4.81 -14.73 11.10
N VAL A 151 -4.26 -13.68 10.47
CA VAL A 151 -4.77 -13.12 9.22
C VAL A 151 -4.01 -13.72 8.03
N PRO A 152 -4.70 -14.03 6.92
CA PRO A 152 -4.01 -14.41 5.69
C PRO A 152 -3.14 -13.27 5.15
N LEU A 153 -1.89 -13.59 4.86
CA LEU A 153 -0.87 -12.70 4.32
C LEU A 153 -0.45 -13.16 2.92
N SER A 154 -0.11 -12.20 2.07
CA SER A 154 0.52 -12.38 0.77
C SER A 154 1.95 -11.86 0.80
N MET A 155 2.81 -12.44 -0.03
CA MET A 155 4.23 -12.12 -0.17
C MET A 155 4.42 -11.26 -1.41
N HIS A 156 5.07 -10.11 -1.26
CA HIS A 156 5.35 -9.15 -2.32
C HIS A 156 6.81 -8.73 -2.28
N GLY A 157 7.33 -8.22 -3.39
CA GLY A 157 8.61 -7.51 -3.41
C GLY A 157 9.53 -7.93 -4.55
N CYS A 158 10.83 -7.80 -4.35
CA CYS A 158 11.82 -8.22 -5.33
C CYS A 158 13.10 -8.78 -4.72
N VAL A 159 13.84 -9.54 -5.53
CA VAL A 159 15.13 -10.11 -5.21
C VAL A 159 16.13 -9.71 -6.29
N VAL A 160 17.27 -9.14 -5.91
CA VAL A 160 18.36 -8.85 -6.86
C VAL A 160 19.36 -10.00 -6.81
N LEU A 161 19.44 -10.77 -7.90
CA LEU A 161 20.33 -11.92 -8.02
C LEU A 161 21.80 -11.48 -8.16
N LYS A 162 22.72 -12.42 -7.91
CA LYS A 162 24.18 -12.19 -8.09
C LYS A 162 24.59 -11.66 -9.47
N ASN A 163 23.83 -11.99 -10.52
CA ASN A 163 24.08 -11.50 -11.88
C ASN A 163 23.50 -10.09 -12.15
N GLY A 164 22.94 -9.42 -11.14
CA GLY A 164 22.32 -8.11 -11.23
C GLY A 164 20.87 -8.11 -11.73
N LYS A 165 20.31 -9.26 -12.11
CA LYS A 165 18.90 -9.37 -12.53
C LYS A 165 17.99 -9.17 -11.31
N SER A 166 16.99 -8.32 -11.46
CA SER A 166 15.89 -8.19 -10.50
C SER A 166 14.78 -9.19 -10.83
N VAL A 167 14.28 -9.90 -9.82
CA VAL A 167 13.14 -10.83 -9.91
C VAL A 167 12.02 -10.32 -9.01
N THR A 168 10.84 -10.09 -9.57
CA THR A 168 9.64 -9.72 -8.81
C THR A 168 9.00 -10.96 -8.21
N VAL A 169 8.62 -10.87 -6.94
CA VAL A 169 7.92 -11.92 -6.19
C VAL A 169 6.52 -11.43 -5.85
N ASN A 170 5.51 -12.24 -6.15
CA ASN A 170 4.11 -11.98 -5.77
C ASN A 170 3.40 -13.33 -5.60
N ILE A 171 3.04 -13.69 -4.37
CA ILE A 171 2.40 -14.96 -4.01
C ILE A 171 1.28 -14.68 -3.00
N GLY A 172 0.10 -15.26 -3.23
CA GLY A 172 -1.04 -15.18 -2.32
C GLY A 172 -2.09 -14.14 -2.72
N GLU A 173 -1.93 -13.54 -3.90
CA GLU A 173 -2.85 -12.56 -4.46
C GLU A 173 -3.83 -13.15 -5.49
N LYS A 174 -3.46 -14.23 -6.19
CA LYS A 174 -4.33 -14.86 -7.19
C LYS A 174 -5.22 -15.91 -6.54
N GLU A 175 -6.38 -16.14 -7.15
CA GLU A 175 -7.26 -17.23 -6.74
C GLU A 175 -6.53 -18.57 -6.85
N GLY A 176 -6.52 -19.35 -5.77
CA GLY A 176 -5.82 -20.62 -5.68
C GLY A 176 -4.35 -20.54 -5.26
N ASP A 177 -3.75 -19.33 -5.17
CA ASP A 177 -2.41 -19.19 -4.61
C ASP A 177 -2.39 -19.59 -3.12
N PRO A 178 -1.27 -20.15 -2.63
CA PRO A 178 -1.07 -20.31 -1.20
C PRO A 178 -0.96 -18.94 -0.51
N GLN A 179 -1.48 -18.87 0.70
CA GLN A 179 -1.37 -17.71 1.58
C GLN A 179 -0.64 -18.11 2.86
N PHE A 180 -0.15 -17.11 3.58
CA PHE A 180 0.69 -17.28 4.75
C PHE A 180 0.04 -16.68 5.98
N CYS A 181 0.57 -16.95 7.17
CA CYS A 181 0.13 -16.24 8.37
C CYS A 181 1.21 -16.24 9.45
N VAL A 182 1.07 -15.32 10.40
CA VAL A 182 1.72 -15.42 11.71
C VAL A 182 0.76 -16.19 12.63
N THR A 183 1.23 -17.26 13.27
CA THR A 183 0.41 -18.04 14.21
C THR A 183 0.23 -17.31 15.54
N ASP A 184 -0.88 -17.56 16.24
CA ASP A 184 -1.10 -17.10 17.61
C ASP A 184 -1.35 -18.28 18.56
N LEU A 185 -1.18 -18.03 19.86
CA LEU A 185 -1.44 -19.03 20.89
C LEU A 185 -2.95 -19.19 21.07
N LEU A 186 -3.41 -20.43 20.97
CA LEU A 186 -4.83 -20.77 21.16
C LEU A 186 -5.29 -20.40 22.59
N VAL A 187 -6.55 -19.97 22.71
CA VAL A 187 -7.10 -19.42 23.96
C VAL A 187 -6.93 -20.34 25.18
N HIS A 188 -7.03 -21.66 24.99
CA HIS A 188 -6.91 -22.65 26.07
C HIS A 188 -5.52 -22.71 26.74
N LEU A 189 -4.49 -22.14 26.11
CA LEU A 189 -3.13 -22.06 26.65
C LEU A 189 -2.65 -20.60 26.79
N ALA A 190 -3.52 -19.63 26.51
CA ALA A 190 -3.14 -18.22 26.39
C ALA A 190 -3.32 -17.41 27.68
N ASP A 191 -3.61 -18.02 28.83
CA ASP A 191 -3.92 -17.33 30.09
C ASP A 191 -2.90 -16.21 30.44
N ASP A 192 -1.61 -16.49 30.28
CA ASP A 192 -0.56 -15.51 30.57
C ASP A 192 -0.38 -14.47 29.47
N GLN A 193 -0.69 -14.81 28.21
CA GLN A 193 -0.72 -13.86 27.11
C GLN A 193 -1.86 -12.85 27.28
N MET A 194 -3.04 -13.34 27.67
CA MET A 194 -4.26 -12.56 27.85
C MET A 194 -4.18 -11.55 29.00
N LYS A 195 -3.29 -11.75 29.97
CA LYS A 195 -3.00 -10.79 31.06
C LYS A 195 -2.14 -9.61 30.60
N LYS A 196 -1.47 -9.71 29.44
CA LYS A 196 -0.58 -8.64 28.93
C LYS A 196 -1.39 -7.51 28.31
N SER A 197 -0.82 -6.30 28.31
CA SER A 197 -1.38 -5.20 27.53
C SER A 197 -1.34 -5.52 26.03
N LEU A 198 -2.23 -4.92 25.24
CA LEU A 198 -2.29 -5.13 23.79
C LEU A 198 -0.94 -4.91 23.08
N ALA A 199 -0.15 -3.95 23.56
CA ALA A 199 1.18 -3.65 23.02
C ALA A 199 2.21 -4.79 23.25
N ASN A 200 2.01 -5.58 24.30
CA ASN A 200 2.93 -6.63 24.76
C ASN A 200 2.35 -8.05 24.60
N GLY A 201 1.09 -8.20 24.21
CA GLY A 201 0.43 -9.49 23.98
C GLY A 201 1.10 -10.32 22.88
N VAL A 202 1.66 -9.66 21.87
CA VAL A 202 2.46 -10.28 20.81
C VAL A 202 3.79 -9.52 20.68
N ALA A 203 4.90 -10.21 20.89
CA ALA A 203 6.23 -9.64 20.71
C ALA A 203 6.56 -9.51 19.21
N GLY A 204 7.32 -8.48 18.82
CA GLY A 204 7.70 -8.28 17.42
C GLY A 204 8.54 -9.43 16.86
N GLU A 205 9.43 -9.99 17.68
CA GLU A 205 10.26 -11.17 17.35
C GLU A 205 9.44 -12.45 17.16
N ASN A 206 8.17 -12.47 17.56
CA ASN A 206 7.27 -13.61 17.36
C ASN A 206 6.46 -13.49 16.07
N LEU A 207 6.59 -12.40 15.30
CA LEU A 207 5.89 -12.21 14.02
C LEU A 207 6.52 -13.01 12.88
N ASN A 208 6.88 -14.27 13.15
CA ASN A 208 7.45 -15.16 12.15
C ASN A 208 6.34 -15.76 11.29
N ILE A 209 6.57 -15.82 9.99
CA ILE A 209 5.55 -16.23 9.03
C ILE A 209 5.71 -17.71 8.74
N LEU A 210 4.63 -18.47 8.91
CA LEU A 210 4.57 -19.89 8.57
C LEU A 210 4.50 -20.07 7.06
N ILE A 211 5.46 -20.81 6.50
CA ILE A 211 5.61 -20.95 5.04
C ILE A 211 5.68 -22.41 4.55
N GLY A 212 5.79 -23.39 5.45
CA GLY A 212 5.76 -24.80 5.05
C GLY A 212 5.90 -25.78 6.20
N SER A 213 5.48 -27.03 5.96
CA SER A 213 5.52 -28.13 6.94
C SER A 213 5.83 -29.49 6.31
N ARG A 214 6.16 -29.54 5.02
CA ARG A 214 6.47 -30.78 4.31
C ARG A 214 7.97 -30.89 4.06
N PRO A 215 8.63 -31.97 4.50
CA PRO A 215 10.06 -32.17 4.26
C PRO A 215 10.33 -32.72 2.85
N VAL A 216 11.57 -32.55 2.39
CA VAL A 216 12.12 -33.41 1.33
C VAL A 216 12.22 -34.83 1.89
N ARG A 217 11.68 -35.81 1.16
CA ARG A 217 11.79 -37.22 1.56
C ARG A 217 13.21 -37.70 1.31
N ALA A 218 13.95 -37.96 2.37
CA ALA A 218 15.31 -38.50 2.37
C ALA A 218 15.54 -39.34 3.63
N ASP A 219 16.46 -40.31 3.57
CA ASP A 219 16.81 -41.19 4.70
C ASP A 219 17.63 -40.45 5.77
N GLU A 220 18.39 -39.42 5.36
CA GLU A 220 19.21 -38.58 6.23
C GLU A 220 19.15 -37.11 5.77
N GLY A 221 19.37 -36.18 6.69
CA GLY A 221 19.49 -34.75 6.42
C GLY A 221 18.90 -33.87 7.54
N GLU A 222 19.42 -32.66 7.66
CA GLU A 222 18.90 -31.65 8.59
C GLU A 222 18.12 -30.58 7.82
N ASN A 223 17.15 -29.94 8.47
CA ASN A 223 16.36 -28.84 7.91
C ASN A 223 15.61 -29.22 6.60
N LEU A 224 15.01 -30.42 6.56
CA LEU A 224 14.41 -30.97 5.34
C LEU A 224 13.13 -30.22 4.92
N VAL A 225 12.43 -29.55 5.83
CA VAL A 225 11.26 -28.71 5.54
C VAL A 225 11.69 -27.38 4.95
N LYS A 226 12.70 -26.73 5.54
CA LYS A 226 13.36 -25.54 4.99
C LYS A 226 13.92 -25.82 3.60
N LEU A 227 14.60 -26.96 3.41
CA LEU A 227 15.14 -27.35 2.11
C LEU A 227 14.02 -27.51 1.07
N ASN A 228 12.89 -28.09 1.45
CA ASN A 228 11.74 -28.24 0.54
C ASN A 228 11.17 -26.87 0.13
N VAL A 229 11.01 -25.94 1.07
CA VAL A 229 10.56 -24.57 0.75
C VAL A 229 11.57 -23.86 -0.16
N MET A 230 12.86 -23.96 0.14
CA MET A 230 13.90 -23.35 -0.68
C MET A 230 13.93 -23.93 -2.10
N LYS A 231 13.69 -25.25 -2.25
CA LYS A 231 13.53 -25.89 -3.55
C LYS A 231 12.36 -25.32 -4.34
N ILE A 232 11.19 -25.14 -3.71
CA ILE A 232 10.02 -24.55 -4.36
C ILE A 232 10.33 -23.13 -4.84
N LEU A 233 10.94 -22.31 -3.99
CA LEU A 233 11.33 -20.94 -4.33
C LEU A 233 12.39 -20.89 -5.45
N HIS A 234 13.33 -21.84 -5.44
CA HIS A 234 14.31 -22.00 -6.51
C HIS A 234 13.63 -22.37 -7.84
N ASP A 235 12.72 -23.34 -7.83
CA ASP A 235 12.00 -23.77 -9.03
C ASP A 235 11.11 -22.64 -9.59
N MET A 236 10.52 -21.80 -8.73
CA MET A 236 9.66 -20.68 -9.13
C MET A 236 10.43 -19.45 -9.63
N TYR A 237 11.50 -19.06 -8.94
CA TYR A 237 12.16 -17.76 -9.12
C TYR A 237 13.65 -17.85 -9.46
N GLY A 238 14.24 -19.05 -9.40
CA GLY A 238 15.68 -19.26 -9.58
C GLY A 238 16.53 -18.70 -8.44
N ILE A 239 15.93 -18.42 -7.27
CA ILE A 239 16.63 -17.84 -6.12
C ILE A 239 17.25 -18.92 -5.23
N THR A 240 18.28 -18.53 -4.50
CA THR A 240 18.92 -19.30 -3.43
C THR A 240 18.76 -18.57 -2.10
N GLU A 241 19.10 -19.24 -0.99
CA GLU A 241 18.94 -18.61 0.34
C GLU A 241 19.81 -17.35 0.51
N GLU A 242 20.98 -17.30 -0.13
CA GLU A 242 21.86 -16.13 -0.06
C GLU A 242 21.25 -14.90 -0.73
N ASP A 243 20.37 -15.07 -1.72
CA ASP A 243 19.75 -13.96 -2.44
C ASP A 243 18.77 -13.16 -1.54
N PHE A 244 18.35 -13.70 -0.38
CA PHE A 244 17.59 -12.92 0.61
C PHE A 244 18.36 -11.73 1.18
N LEU A 245 19.71 -11.74 1.12
CA LEU A 245 20.53 -10.61 1.55
C LEU A 245 20.36 -9.36 0.68
N SER A 246 19.99 -9.56 -0.58
CA SER A 246 19.73 -8.52 -1.58
C SER A 246 18.25 -8.49 -2.00
N ALA A 247 17.38 -8.94 -1.09
CA ALA A 247 15.94 -8.95 -1.28
C ALA A 247 15.25 -7.82 -0.50
N ASP A 248 14.15 -7.37 -1.06
CA ASP A 248 13.23 -6.39 -0.50
C ASP A 248 11.84 -7.05 -0.55
N ILE A 249 11.55 -7.87 0.47
CA ILE A 249 10.36 -8.72 0.53
C ILE A 249 9.49 -8.31 1.72
N GLU A 250 8.21 -8.18 1.42
CA GLU A 250 7.17 -7.62 2.26
C GLU A 250 6.02 -8.61 2.36
N PHE A 251 5.44 -8.72 3.55
CA PHE A 251 4.20 -9.44 3.77
C PHE A 251 3.11 -8.48 4.22
N VAL A 252 1.97 -8.58 3.55
CA VAL A 252 0.82 -7.70 3.70
C VAL A 252 -0.46 -8.53 3.79
N PRO A 253 -1.55 -8.02 4.37
CA PRO A 253 -2.84 -8.71 4.36
C PRO A 253 -3.29 -9.07 2.94
N ALA A 254 -3.65 -10.34 2.74
CA ALA A 254 -4.07 -10.86 1.45
C ALA A 254 -5.51 -10.46 1.07
N ALA A 255 -6.28 -9.93 2.04
CA ALA A 255 -7.64 -9.46 1.81
C ALA A 255 -7.72 -8.44 0.66
N LYS A 256 -8.75 -8.59 -0.18
CA LYS A 256 -9.05 -7.67 -1.28
C LYS A 256 -9.86 -6.48 -0.77
N ALA A 257 -9.74 -5.35 -1.47
CA ALA A 257 -10.54 -4.16 -1.25
C ALA A 257 -12.02 -4.44 -1.56
N VAL A 258 -12.92 -4.11 -0.63
CA VAL A 258 -14.36 -4.39 -0.71
C VAL A 258 -15.19 -3.24 -0.14
N ASP A 259 -16.49 -3.25 -0.44
CA ASP A 259 -17.43 -2.35 0.24
C ASP A 259 -17.70 -2.83 1.68
N ILE A 260 -17.92 -1.89 2.58
CA ILE A 260 -18.20 -2.11 4.00
C ILE A 260 -19.52 -1.44 4.36
N GLY A 261 -20.35 -2.15 5.13
CA GLY A 261 -21.68 -1.69 5.56
C GLY A 261 -22.82 -2.19 4.67
N PHE A 262 -24.03 -2.25 5.21
CA PHE A 262 -25.23 -2.69 4.47
C PHE A 262 -25.54 -1.79 3.26
N ASP A 263 -25.19 -0.52 3.37
CA ASP A 263 -25.38 0.50 2.35
C ASP A 263 -24.17 0.63 1.39
N ARG A 264 -23.09 -0.12 1.63
CA ARG A 264 -21.88 -0.13 0.80
C ARG A 264 -21.19 1.24 0.72
N SER A 265 -21.41 2.10 1.70
CA SER A 265 -20.95 3.50 1.70
C SER A 265 -19.47 3.70 2.01
N MET A 266 -18.74 2.63 2.35
CA MET A 266 -17.34 2.69 2.77
C MET A 266 -16.50 1.66 2.03
N VAL A 267 -15.21 1.94 1.83
CA VAL A 267 -14.23 1.01 1.26
C VAL A 267 -13.30 0.49 2.35
N GLY A 268 -13.26 -0.83 2.52
CA GLY A 268 -12.30 -1.53 3.37
C GLY A 268 -11.15 -2.09 2.54
N ALA A 269 -9.92 -1.68 2.83
CA ALA A 269 -8.71 -2.16 2.16
C ALA A 269 -7.48 -2.03 3.09
N TYR A 270 -6.49 -2.90 2.88
CA TYR A 270 -5.17 -2.73 3.49
C TYR A 270 -4.43 -1.54 2.86
N GLY A 271 -3.77 -0.72 3.67
CA GLY A 271 -2.92 0.37 3.18
C GLY A 271 -3.69 1.61 2.71
N ASN A 272 -4.94 1.80 3.15
CA ASN A 272 -5.65 3.07 2.94
C ASN A 272 -4.81 4.28 3.37
N ASP A 273 -4.01 4.11 4.42
CA ASP A 273 -3.01 5.07 4.88
C ASP A 273 -1.71 4.96 4.05
N ASP A 274 -1.30 5.95 3.25
CA ASP A 274 -2.00 7.19 2.83
C ASP A 274 -2.46 7.11 1.37
N LYS A 275 -2.65 5.89 0.86
CA LYS A 275 -3.07 5.63 -0.53
C LYS A 275 -4.44 6.20 -0.86
N VAL A 276 -5.29 6.44 0.15
CA VAL A 276 -6.58 7.14 0.00
C VAL A 276 -6.40 8.60 -0.41
N CYS A 277 -5.25 9.22 -0.09
CA CYS A 277 -4.86 10.54 -0.58
C CYS A 277 -4.02 10.45 -1.86
N ALA A 278 -3.14 9.46 -1.96
CA ALA A 278 -2.28 9.29 -3.14
C ALA A 278 -3.06 9.03 -4.42
N TYR A 279 -4.09 8.17 -4.37
CA TYR A 279 -4.90 7.83 -5.54
C TYR A 279 -5.63 9.05 -6.15
N PRO A 280 -6.40 9.86 -5.38
CA PRO A 280 -6.99 11.08 -5.93
C PRO A 280 -5.97 12.15 -6.31
N ALA A 281 -4.82 12.25 -5.64
CA ALA A 281 -3.76 13.15 -6.07
C ALA A 281 -3.16 12.75 -7.43
N LEU A 282 -3.02 11.44 -7.67
CA LEU A 282 -2.59 10.87 -8.94
C LEU A 282 -3.64 11.13 -10.03
N THR A 283 -4.89 10.71 -9.86
CA THR A 283 -5.91 10.89 -10.91
C THR A 283 -6.14 12.37 -11.25
N ALA A 284 -6.11 13.26 -10.26
CA ALA A 284 -6.24 14.70 -10.49
C ALA A 284 -5.11 15.28 -11.35
N VAL A 285 -3.85 14.86 -11.14
CA VAL A 285 -2.73 15.35 -11.96
C VAL A 285 -2.74 14.72 -13.36
N LEU A 286 -3.21 13.48 -13.49
CA LEU A 286 -3.35 12.82 -14.80
C LEU A 286 -4.36 13.55 -15.69
N ASP A 287 -5.48 13.99 -15.11
CA ASP A 287 -6.56 14.71 -15.80
C ASP A 287 -6.26 16.19 -16.05
N ALA A 288 -5.24 16.75 -15.37
CA ALA A 288 -4.86 18.13 -15.56
C ALA A 288 -4.34 18.39 -16.97
N LYS A 289 -4.83 19.48 -17.58
CA LYS A 289 -4.47 19.90 -18.94
C LYS A 289 -3.41 20.99 -18.91
N LYS A 290 -3.83 22.25 -18.96
CA LYS A 290 -2.94 23.40 -19.02
C LYS A 290 -3.23 24.33 -17.84
N PRO A 291 -2.66 24.07 -16.66
CA PRO A 291 -2.93 24.87 -15.47
C PRO A 291 -2.23 26.24 -15.56
N LYS A 292 -2.73 27.22 -14.80
CA LYS A 292 -2.09 28.55 -14.73
C LYS A 292 -0.73 28.49 -14.02
N GLN A 293 -0.69 27.90 -12.83
CA GLN A 293 0.54 27.59 -12.10
C GLN A 293 0.93 26.14 -12.33
N THR A 294 2.23 25.83 -12.35
CA THR A 294 2.69 24.44 -12.41
C THR A 294 2.15 23.66 -11.22
N ILE A 295 1.56 22.50 -11.50
CA ILE A 295 1.08 21.58 -10.47
C ILE A 295 2.08 20.43 -10.34
N ILE A 296 2.27 19.95 -9.12
CA ILE A 296 3.16 18.85 -8.77
C ILE A 296 2.40 17.90 -7.84
N THR A 297 2.42 16.61 -8.18
CA THR A 297 2.00 15.55 -7.28
C THR A 297 3.23 14.76 -6.84
N VAL A 298 3.36 14.53 -5.54
CA VAL A 298 4.45 13.74 -4.92
C VAL A 298 3.85 12.50 -4.25
#